data_AF-A0A7J3M1W9-F1
#
_entry.id   AF-A0A7J3M1W9-F1
#
_cell.length_a   1.000
_cell.length_b   1.000
_cell.length_c   1.000
_cell.angle_alpha   90.00
_cell.angle_beta   90.00
_cell.angle_gamma   90.00
#
_symmetry.space_group_name_H-M   'P 1'
#
loop_
_entity.id
_entity.type
_entity.pdbx_description
1 polymer ?
#
loop_
_entity_poly.entity_id
_entity_poly.type
_entity_poly.pdbx_seq_one_letter_code
_entity_poly.pdbx_strand_id
1 'polypeptide(L)'
;MLEFFAKVVAISSSGALAPGPLSAATATIGVQKGWKGGFMVSLGHFVVEAPIVFLIAFFVSLATIDALMKPLAILGGGMLILFGYLTIKSALSKERSKVKTNFNPFLTGVLLTALNPFFIAWWFSVGSMLVVDSTILFGSLGAVLLLASHVWIDFAWLSLIAYLTSLKGIMEKFHRAILFLLGLLVLFFGLDYLHFAFLNTNLI
;
A
#
# COMPACT_ATOMS: atom_id res chain seq x y z
N MET A 1 -4.04 -20.60 -7.51
CA MET A 1 -3.70 -20.51 -6.07
C MET A 1 -2.43 -19.73 -5.82
N LEU A 2 -1.27 -20.28 -6.18
CA LEU A 2 0.02 -19.60 -5.99
C LEU A 2 0.10 -18.27 -6.77
N GLU A 3 -0.43 -18.24 -7.99
CA GLU A 3 -0.49 -17.05 -8.84
C GLU A 3 -1.25 -15.89 -8.19
N PHE A 4 -2.37 -16.17 -7.51
CA PHE A 4 -3.13 -15.15 -6.79
C PHE A 4 -2.31 -14.54 -5.64
N PHE A 5 -1.64 -15.38 -4.83
CA PHE A 5 -0.80 -14.89 -3.74
C PHE A 5 0.39 -14.09 -4.27
N ALA A 6 1.03 -14.54 -5.35
CA ALA A 6 2.09 -13.80 -6.01
C ALA A 6 1.59 -12.44 -6.54
N LYS A 7 0.39 -12.40 -7.14
CA LYS A 7 -0.27 -11.18 -7.60
C LYS A 7 -0.54 -10.22 -6.43
N VAL A 8 -1.12 -10.71 -5.34
CA VAL A 8 -1.36 -9.90 -4.13
C VAL A 8 -0.04 -9.33 -3.63
N VAL A 9 1.01 -10.14 -3.49
CA VAL A 9 2.31 -9.65 -3.00
C VAL A 9 2.90 -8.60 -3.93
N ALA A 10 2.89 -8.83 -5.25
CA ALA A 10 3.45 -7.91 -6.23
C ALA A 10 2.70 -6.56 -6.25
N ILE A 11 1.38 -6.60 -6.31
CA ILE A 11 0.52 -5.40 -6.38
C ILE A 11 0.54 -4.66 -5.04
N SER A 12 0.44 -5.37 -3.92
CA SER A 12 0.49 -4.79 -2.58
C SER A 12 1.84 -4.13 -2.33
N SER A 13 2.94 -4.75 -2.77
CA SER A 13 4.28 -4.16 -2.66
C SER A 13 4.39 -2.83 -3.42
N SER A 14 3.70 -2.68 -4.56
CA SER A 14 3.68 -1.39 -5.29
C SER A 14 3.01 -0.26 -4.49
N GLY A 15 2.00 -0.58 -3.67
CA GLY A 15 1.30 0.36 -2.81
C GLY A 15 1.99 0.58 -1.46
N ALA A 16 2.17 -0.51 -0.70
CA ALA A 16 2.71 -0.52 0.66
C ALA A 16 4.14 0.02 0.75
N LEU A 17 4.98 -0.28 -0.24
CA LEU A 17 6.36 0.20 -0.25
C LEU A 17 6.46 1.66 -0.67
N ALA A 18 5.41 2.23 -1.30
CA ALA A 18 5.44 3.60 -1.78
C ALA A 18 5.75 4.58 -0.63
N PRO A 19 6.72 5.48 -0.81
CA PRO A 19 7.08 6.42 0.22
C PRO A 19 5.96 7.44 0.46
N GLY A 20 5.46 7.50 1.69
CA GLY A 20 4.40 8.42 2.10
C GLY A 20 4.57 8.92 3.53
N PRO A 21 3.59 9.69 4.05
CA PRO A 21 3.63 10.25 5.40
C PRO A 21 3.84 9.19 6.49
N LEU A 22 3.22 8.01 6.33
CA LEU A 22 3.35 6.88 7.25
C LEU A 22 4.80 6.34 7.30
N SER A 23 5.41 6.09 6.14
CA SER A 23 6.80 5.63 6.02
C SER A 23 7.80 6.66 6.54
N ALA A 24 7.56 7.96 6.29
CA ALA A 24 8.41 9.05 6.79
C ALA A 24 8.32 9.21 8.33
N ALA A 25 7.12 9.12 8.90
CA ALA A 25 6.94 9.14 10.34
C ALA A 25 7.56 7.90 11.00
N THR A 26 7.42 6.73 10.36
CA THR A 26 8.05 5.48 10.79
C THR A 26 9.57 5.58 10.83
N ALA A 27 10.19 6.19 9.81
CA ALA A 27 11.62 6.47 9.79
C ALA A 27 12.06 7.31 10.99
N THR A 28 11.29 8.34 11.34
CA THR A 28 11.55 9.23 12.49
C THR A 28 11.42 8.49 13.83
N ILE A 29 10.38 7.66 13.96
CA ILE A 29 10.16 6.81 15.14
C ILE A 29 11.29 5.78 15.29
N GLY A 30 11.78 5.21 14.18
CA GLY A 30 12.85 4.23 14.16
C GLY A 30 14.15 4.71 14.80
N VAL A 31 14.50 5.99 14.64
CA VAL A 31 15.68 6.59 15.29
C VAL A 31 15.67 6.43 16.82
N GLN A 32 14.49 6.44 17.43
CA GLN A 32 14.33 6.37 18.89
C GLN A 32 13.94 4.97 19.39
N LYS A 33 13.11 4.26 18.62
CA LYS A 33 12.43 3.02 19.06
C LYS A 33 12.83 1.79 18.26
N GLY A 34 13.75 1.93 17.30
CA GLY A 34 14.21 0.85 16.43
C GLY A 34 13.08 0.15 15.68
N TRP A 35 13.31 -1.10 15.30
CA TRP A 35 12.33 -1.94 14.61
C TRP A 35 11.00 -2.09 15.38
N LYS A 36 11.03 -2.10 16.71
CA LYS A 36 9.83 -2.16 17.56
C LYS A 36 8.90 -0.97 17.33
N GLY A 37 9.48 0.19 17.05
CA GLY A 37 8.74 1.37 16.63
C GLY A 37 7.94 1.12 15.36
N GLY A 38 8.59 0.60 14.32
CA GLY A 38 7.94 0.25 13.04
C GLY A 38 6.89 -0.85 13.19
N PHE A 39 7.15 -1.87 14.00
CA PHE A 39 6.16 -2.92 14.31
C PHE A 39 4.89 -2.31 14.93
N MET A 40 5.04 -1.42 15.91
CA MET A 40 3.89 -0.76 16.54
C MET A 40 3.14 0.18 15.58
N VAL A 41 3.84 0.85 14.66
CA VAL A 41 3.17 1.61 13.58
C VAL A 41 2.36 0.67 12.68
N SER A 42 2.93 -0.47 12.30
CA SER A 42 2.25 -1.49 11.47
C SER A 42 0.99 -2.03 12.14
N LEU A 43 1.03 -2.23 13.45
CA LEU A 43 -0.15 -2.64 14.21
C LEU A 43 -1.26 -1.59 14.18
N GLY A 44 -0.90 -0.30 14.30
CA GLY A 44 -1.86 0.79 14.17
C GLY A 44 -2.44 0.93 12.76
N HIS A 45 -1.60 0.71 11.74
CA HIS A 45 -2.01 0.66 10.34
C HIS A 45 -3.04 -0.46 10.09
N PHE A 46 -2.73 -1.67 10.56
CA PHE A 46 -3.59 -2.85 10.42
C PHE A 46 -4.99 -2.67 11.04
N VAL A 47 -5.09 -1.98 12.18
CA VAL A 47 -6.38 -1.70 12.84
C VAL A 47 -7.30 -0.84 11.97
N VAL A 48 -6.76 -0.02 11.07
CA VAL A 48 -7.54 0.77 10.12
C VAL A 48 -7.79 0.00 8.83
N GLU A 49 -6.77 -0.71 8.36
CA GLU A 49 -6.84 -1.48 7.12
C GLU A 49 -7.86 -2.61 7.19
N ALA A 50 -7.78 -3.47 8.21
CA ALA A 50 -8.62 -4.66 8.27
C ALA A 50 -10.12 -4.34 8.18
N PRO A 51 -10.67 -3.33 8.92
CA PRO A 51 -12.06 -2.90 8.74
C PRO A 51 -12.39 -2.46 7.31
N ILE A 52 -11.49 -1.75 6.62
CA ILE A 52 -11.70 -1.31 5.24
C ILE A 52 -11.77 -2.52 4.29
N VAL A 53 -10.86 -3.48 4.43
CA VAL A 53 -10.86 -4.70 3.61
C VAL A 53 -12.15 -5.48 3.79
N PHE A 54 -12.58 -5.70 5.03
CA PHE A 54 -13.84 -6.40 5.31
C PHE A 54 -15.08 -5.61 4.85
N LEU A 55 -15.05 -4.27 4.95
CA LEU A 55 -16.12 -3.42 4.45
C LEU A 55 -16.25 -3.53 2.93
N ILE A 56 -15.13 -3.48 2.20
CA ILE A 56 -15.12 -3.66 0.75
C ILE A 56 -15.63 -5.05 0.39
N ALA A 57 -15.16 -6.10 1.08
CA ALA A 57 -15.62 -7.47 0.86
C ALA A 57 -17.13 -7.62 1.07
N PHE A 58 -17.67 -6.96 2.11
CA PHE A 58 -19.10 -6.91 2.35
C PHE A 58 -19.85 -6.28 1.17
N PHE A 59 -19.44 -5.10 0.69
CA PHE A 59 -20.08 -4.47 -0.47
C PHE A 59 -19.93 -5.27 -1.77
N VAL A 60 -18.77 -5.89 -1.99
CA VAL A 60 -18.54 -6.79 -3.14
C VAL A 60 -19.50 -7.97 -3.08
N SER A 61 -19.80 -8.52 -1.89
CA SER A 61 -20.74 -9.62 -1.74
C SER A 61 -22.21 -9.24 -2.04
N LEU A 62 -22.54 -7.95 -1.99
CA LEU A 62 -23.90 -7.45 -2.23
C LEU A 62 -24.16 -7.07 -3.70
N ALA A 63 -23.11 -6.87 -4.49
CA ALA A 63 -23.22 -6.43 -5.88
C ALA A 63 -22.87 -7.56 -6.86
N THR A 64 -23.35 -7.46 -8.10
CA THR A 64 -22.90 -8.37 -9.15
C THR A 64 -21.48 -8.02 -9.57
N ILE A 65 -20.62 -9.02 -9.65
CA ILE A 65 -19.19 -8.85 -9.98
C ILE A 65 -19.02 -8.10 -11.31
N ASP A 66 -19.83 -8.42 -12.31
CA ASP A 66 -19.80 -7.78 -13.63
C ASP A 66 -20.07 -6.26 -13.58
N ALA A 67 -20.86 -5.80 -12.61
CA ALA A 67 -21.14 -4.38 -12.42
C ALA A 67 -19.99 -3.62 -11.74
N LEU A 68 -19.14 -4.32 -10.98
CA LEU A 68 -18.02 -3.71 -10.24
C LEU A 68 -16.71 -3.68 -11.03
N MET A 69 -16.45 -4.67 -11.89
CA MET A 69 -15.14 -4.85 -12.53
C MET A 69 -14.70 -3.66 -13.39
N LYS A 70 -15.57 -3.17 -14.29
CA LYS A 70 -15.21 -2.07 -15.20
C LYS A 70 -14.98 -0.72 -14.49
N PRO A 71 -15.87 -0.25 -13.60
CA PRO A 71 -15.64 0.99 -12.86
C PRO A 71 -14.39 0.95 -11.97
N LEU A 72 -14.17 -0.17 -11.27
CA LEU A 72 -13.00 -0.32 -10.41
C LEU A 72 -11.70 -0.40 -11.21
N ALA A 73 -11.70 -0.99 -12.39
CA ALA A 73 -10.53 -1.02 -13.28
C ALA A 73 -10.10 0.38 -13.74
N ILE A 74 -11.07 1.20 -14.15
CA ILE A 74 -10.81 2.57 -14.61
C ILE A 74 -10.29 3.43 -13.44
N LEU A 75 -10.95 3.33 -12.28
CA LEU A 75 -10.53 4.04 -11.07
C LEU A 75 -9.16 3.57 -10.58
N GLY A 76 -8.91 2.26 -10.52
CA GLY A 76 -7.65 1.63 -10.12
C GLY A 76 -6.47 2.04 -10.99
N GLY A 77 -6.60 1.90 -12.30
CA GLY A 77 -5.55 2.29 -13.26
C GLY A 77 -5.23 3.79 -13.20
N GLY A 78 -6.25 4.65 -13.15
CA GLY A 78 -6.07 6.10 -13.03
C GLY A 78 -5.37 6.52 -11.72
N MET A 79 -5.73 5.90 -10.60
CA MET A 79 -5.10 6.17 -9.31
C MET A 79 -3.64 5.69 -9.27
N LEU A 80 -3.31 4.52 -9.85
CA LEU A 80 -1.93 4.04 -9.95
C LEU A 80 -1.02 5.00 -10.73
N ILE A 81 -1.51 5.55 -11.85
CA ILE A 81 -0.75 6.52 -12.64
C ILE A 81 -0.51 7.81 -11.86
N LEU A 82 -1.56 8.33 -11.20
CA LEU A 82 -1.45 9.52 -10.36
C LEU A 82 -0.45 9.30 -9.22
N PHE A 83 -0.50 8.13 -8.57
CA PHE A 83 0.42 7.76 -7.49
C PHE A 83 1.84 7.61 -7.99
N GLY A 84 2.08 6.90 -9.09
CA GLY A 84 3.40 6.81 -9.72
C GLY A 84 4.00 8.19 -10.02
N TYR A 85 3.21 9.09 -10.61
CA TYR A 85 3.64 10.47 -10.87
C TYR A 85 3.99 11.24 -9.58
N LEU A 86 3.12 11.20 -8.56
CA LEU A 86 3.32 11.92 -7.31
C LEU A 86 4.50 11.37 -6.50
N THR A 87 4.70 10.04 -6.52
CA THR A 87 5.87 9.38 -5.92
C THR A 87 7.17 9.85 -6.57
N ILE A 88 7.22 9.93 -7.90
CA ILE A 88 8.39 10.44 -8.64
C ILE A 88 8.60 11.93 -8.34
N LYS A 89 7.54 12.75 -8.36
CA LYS A 89 7.62 14.18 -8.05
C LYS A 89 8.15 14.43 -6.62
N SER A 90 7.70 13.62 -5.66
CA SER A 90 8.15 13.68 -4.26
C SER A 90 9.62 13.26 -4.12
N ALA A 91 10.05 12.21 -4.83
CA ALA A 91 11.46 11.79 -4.85
C ALA A 91 12.42 12.86 -5.40
N LEU A 92 11.92 13.71 -6.29
CA LEU A 92 12.65 14.82 -6.91
C LEU A 92 12.58 16.13 -6.10
N SER A 93 11.68 16.22 -5.11
CA SER A 93 11.53 17.36 -4.21
C SER A 93 12.67 17.43 -3.19
N LYS A 94 13.17 18.65 -2.93
CA LYS A 94 14.20 18.90 -1.91
C LYS A 94 13.64 19.21 -0.52
N GLU A 95 12.32 19.30 -0.36
CA GLU A 95 11.71 19.64 0.92
C GLU A 95 11.76 18.47 1.90
N ARG A 96 12.49 18.65 3.02
CA ARG A 96 12.44 17.74 4.16
C ARG A 96 11.42 18.27 5.15
N SER A 97 10.26 17.61 5.26
CA SER A 97 9.34 17.88 6.37
C SER A 97 9.99 17.40 7.68
N LYS A 98 10.44 18.36 8.51
CA LYS A 98 10.92 18.08 9.86
C LYS A 98 9.73 17.95 10.80
N VAL A 99 9.08 16.79 10.83
CA VAL A 99 8.03 16.50 11.82
C VAL A 99 8.71 16.05 13.12
N LYS A 100 8.94 17.00 14.04
CA LYS A 100 9.37 16.71 15.41
C LYS A 100 8.13 16.40 16.25
N THR A 101 7.90 15.14 16.54
CA THR A 101 6.75 14.75 17.36
C THR A 101 7.06 13.51 18.17
N ASN A 102 6.86 13.61 19.47
CA ASN A 102 6.99 12.51 20.42
C ASN A 102 5.73 11.64 20.32
N PHE A 103 5.57 10.89 19.22
CA PHE A 103 4.33 10.15 19.01
C PHE A 103 4.38 8.72 19.59
N ASN A 104 3.21 8.29 20.10
CA ASN A 104 2.91 6.89 20.28
C ASN A 104 2.90 6.22 18.88
N PRO A 105 3.80 5.25 18.61
CA PRO A 105 3.92 4.65 17.27
C PRO A 105 2.63 4.00 16.76
N PHE A 106 1.85 3.39 17.66
CA PHE A 106 0.55 2.83 17.31
C PHE A 106 -0.42 3.90 16.83
N LEU A 107 -0.53 5.00 17.58
CA LEU A 107 -1.42 6.11 17.21
C LEU A 107 -0.98 6.79 15.91
N THR A 108 0.34 6.87 15.67
CA THR A 108 0.87 7.31 14.36
C THR A 108 0.38 6.41 13.23
N GLY A 109 0.44 5.08 13.43
CA GLY A 109 -0.09 4.10 12.49
C GLY A 109 -1.57 4.32 12.17
N VAL A 110 -2.40 4.47 13.22
CA VAL A 110 -3.84 4.71 13.06
C VAL A 110 -4.11 6.03 12.32
N LEU A 111 -3.59 7.15 12.82
CA LEU A 111 -3.93 8.48 12.31
C LEU A 111 -3.42 8.70 10.89
N LEU A 112 -2.16 8.34 10.62
CA LEU A 112 -1.57 8.53 9.28
C LEU A 112 -2.09 7.53 8.26
N THR A 113 -2.80 6.48 8.67
CA THR A 113 -3.50 5.58 7.75
C THR A 113 -4.92 6.07 7.49
N ALA A 114 -5.67 6.35 8.56
CA ALA A 114 -7.06 6.79 8.48
C ALA A 114 -7.22 8.15 7.79
N LEU A 115 -6.26 9.06 7.94
CA LEU A 115 -6.29 10.39 7.32
C LEU A 115 -5.52 10.45 5.99
N ASN A 116 -5.07 9.31 5.47
CA ASN A 116 -4.30 9.28 4.23
C ASN A 116 -5.21 9.04 3.01
N PRO A 117 -5.46 10.07 2.19
CA PRO A 117 -6.32 9.93 1.02
C PRO A 117 -5.75 8.97 -0.02
N PHE A 118 -4.42 8.80 -0.07
CA PHE A 118 -3.76 7.84 -0.97
C PHE A 118 -4.08 6.41 -0.57
N PHE A 119 -3.97 6.10 0.72
CA PHE A 119 -4.27 4.77 1.25
C PHE A 119 -5.74 4.40 1.03
N ILE A 120 -6.64 5.32 1.36
CA ILE A 120 -8.08 5.14 1.13
C ILE A 120 -8.35 4.90 -0.35
N ALA A 121 -7.86 5.79 -1.23
CA ALA A 121 -8.11 5.65 -2.65
C ALA A 121 -7.46 4.40 -3.26
N TRP A 122 -6.31 3.93 -2.75
CA TRP A 122 -5.72 2.65 -3.17
C TRP A 122 -6.64 1.46 -2.85
N TRP A 123 -7.13 1.37 -1.61
CA TRP A 123 -8.01 0.29 -1.20
C TRP A 123 -9.36 0.30 -1.93
N PHE A 124 -9.94 1.48 -2.16
CA PHE A 124 -11.19 1.60 -2.92
C PHE A 124 -11.02 1.37 -4.43
N SER A 125 -9.80 1.32 -4.95
CA SER A 125 -9.52 1.17 -6.38
C SER A 125 -8.81 -0.14 -6.72
N VAL A 126 -7.50 -0.24 -6.49
CA VAL A 126 -6.71 -1.46 -6.73
C VAL A 126 -7.04 -2.55 -5.71
N GLY A 127 -7.15 -2.16 -4.43
CA GLY A 127 -7.44 -3.10 -3.34
C GLY A 127 -8.79 -3.78 -3.52
N SER A 128 -9.81 -3.06 -4.00
CA SER A 128 -11.14 -3.61 -4.24
C SER A 128 -11.15 -4.64 -5.36
N MET A 129 -10.27 -4.53 -6.36
CA MET A 129 -10.08 -5.57 -7.37
C MET A 129 -9.47 -6.83 -6.77
N LEU A 130 -8.49 -6.70 -5.87
CA LEU A 130 -7.94 -7.86 -5.14
C LEU A 130 -9.00 -8.53 -4.26
N VAL A 131 -9.91 -7.74 -3.67
CA VAL A 131 -11.05 -8.26 -2.90
C VAL A 131 -12.01 -9.02 -3.81
N VAL A 132 -12.35 -8.50 -4.99
CA VAL A 132 -13.18 -9.20 -5.99
C VAL A 132 -12.52 -10.51 -6.41
N ASP A 133 -11.25 -10.48 -6.81
CA ASP A 133 -10.50 -11.68 -7.23
C ASP A 133 -10.46 -12.74 -6.11
N SER A 134 -10.21 -12.31 -4.88
CA SER A 134 -10.21 -13.22 -3.72
C SER A 134 -11.59 -13.82 -3.44
N THR A 135 -12.66 -13.04 -3.63
CA THR A 135 -14.04 -13.51 -3.44
C THR A 135 -14.43 -14.52 -4.52
N ILE A 136 -14.01 -14.29 -5.77
CA ILE A 136 -14.22 -15.24 -6.88
C ILE A 136 -13.52 -16.58 -6.60
N LEU A 137 -12.29 -16.53 -6.11
CA LEU A 137 -11.46 -17.72 -5.91
C LEU A 137 -11.79 -18.48 -4.62
N PHE A 138 -12.19 -17.77 -3.56
CA PHE A 138 -12.26 -18.31 -2.19
C PHE A 138 -13.59 -18.07 -1.47
N GLY A 139 -14.55 -17.41 -2.11
CA GLY A 139 -15.83 -17.06 -1.50
C GLY A 139 -15.64 -16.21 -0.24
N SER A 140 -16.35 -16.55 0.84
CA SER A 140 -16.34 -15.81 2.10
C SER A 140 -14.98 -15.79 2.81
N LEU A 141 -14.08 -16.73 2.51
CA LEU A 141 -12.71 -16.74 3.04
C LEU A 141 -11.75 -15.83 2.26
N GLY A 142 -12.17 -15.28 1.11
CA GLY A 142 -11.34 -14.46 0.24
C GLY A 142 -10.72 -13.27 0.94
N ALA A 143 -11.53 -12.51 1.70
CA ALA A 143 -11.05 -11.35 2.45
C ALA A 143 -9.97 -11.71 3.48
N VAL A 144 -10.13 -12.84 4.19
CA VAL A 144 -9.16 -13.30 5.19
C VAL A 144 -7.85 -13.74 4.52
N LEU A 145 -7.94 -14.49 3.43
CA LEU A 145 -6.76 -14.96 2.69
C LEU A 145 -6.02 -13.81 2.00
N LEU A 146 -6.75 -12.84 1.45
CA LEU A 146 -6.19 -11.60 0.92
C LEU A 146 -5.45 -10.83 2.02
N LEU A 147 -6.12 -10.56 3.14
CA LEU A 147 -5.55 -9.79 4.24
C LEU A 147 -4.29 -10.47 4.81
N ALA A 148 -4.31 -11.80 5.01
CA ALA A 148 -3.15 -12.55 5.47
C ALA A 148 -1.97 -12.48 4.49
N SER A 149 -2.26 -12.45 3.19
CA SER A 149 -1.24 -12.36 2.12
C SER A 149 -0.70 -10.96 1.91
N HIS A 150 -1.44 -9.95 2.35
CA HIS A 150 -1.10 -8.53 2.25
C HIS A 150 -0.36 -8.03 3.48
N VAL A 151 -0.96 -8.20 4.66
CA VAL A 151 -0.61 -7.48 5.89
C VAL A 151 0.86 -7.65 6.30
N TRP A 152 1.44 -8.82 6.07
CA TRP A 152 2.83 -9.08 6.45
C TRP A 152 3.82 -8.15 5.74
N ILE A 153 3.45 -7.62 4.56
CA ILE A 153 4.26 -6.69 3.77
C ILE A 153 4.41 -5.38 4.53
N ASP A 154 3.34 -4.85 5.13
CA ASP A 154 3.40 -3.61 5.93
C ASP A 154 4.25 -3.81 7.18
N PHE A 155 4.06 -4.92 7.87
CA PHE A 155 4.86 -5.26 9.05
C PHE A 155 6.34 -5.41 8.70
N ALA A 156 6.66 -6.08 7.59
CA ALA A 156 8.03 -6.22 7.12
C ALA A 156 8.62 -4.85 6.74
N TRP A 157 7.89 -4.06 5.95
CA TRP A 157 8.36 -2.79 5.41
C TRP A 157 8.57 -1.72 6.47
N LEU A 158 7.57 -1.46 7.30
CA LEU A 158 7.63 -0.41 8.31
C LEU A 158 8.62 -0.76 9.42
N SER A 159 8.71 -2.05 9.80
CA SER A 159 9.75 -2.50 10.73
C SER A 159 11.15 -2.39 10.13
N LEU A 160 11.32 -2.71 8.84
CA LEU A 160 12.59 -2.57 8.13
C LEU A 160 13.02 -1.10 8.04
N ILE A 161 12.12 -0.19 7.65
CA ILE A 161 12.41 1.25 7.63
C ILE A 161 12.86 1.71 9.02
N ALA A 162 12.09 1.38 10.06
CA ALA A 162 12.39 1.80 11.42
C ALA A 162 13.72 1.21 11.95
N TYR A 163 14.04 -0.03 11.54
CA TYR A 163 15.31 -0.66 11.85
C TYR A 163 16.47 0.07 11.15
N LEU A 164 16.38 0.26 9.84
CA LEU A 164 17.45 0.89 9.05
C LEU A 164 17.72 2.33 9.50
N THR A 165 16.70 3.08 9.89
CA THR A 165 16.89 4.45 10.40
C THR A 165 17.44 4.50 11.82
N SER A 166 17.37 3.41 12.58
CA SER A 166 18.04 3.27 13.88
C SER A 166 19.54 3.03 13.76
N LEU A 167 20.03 2.59 12.58
CA LEU A 167 21.45 2.37 12.32
C LEU A 167 22.14 3.68 11.94
N LYS A 168 23.25 4.02 12.63
CA LYS A 168 24.02 5.25 12.37
C LYS A 168 24.63 5.22 10.95
N GLY A 169 24.35 6.24 10.14
CA GLY A 169 25.10 6.53 8.89
C GLY A 169 24.52 6.10 7.54
N ILE A 170 23.32 5.47 7.47
CA ILE A 170 22.79 4.85 6.22
C ILE A 170 21.77 5.74 5.45
N MET A 171 21.40 6.90 5.98
CA MET A 171 20.12 7.54 5.67
C MET A 171 19.94 8.21 4.29
N GLU A 172 20.88 8.99 3.74
CA GLU A 172 20.49 9.86 2.61
C GLU A 172 20.43 9.16 1.25
N LYS A 173 21.37 8.26 0.96
CA LYS A 173 21.50 7.62 -0.36
C LYS A 173 20.51 6.45 -0.53
N PHE A 174 20.29 5.68 0.53
CA PHE A 174 19.42 4.50 0.49
C PHE A 174 17.94 4.87 0.36
N HIS A 175 17.52 5.93 1.06
CA HIS A 175 16.15 6.42 0.98
C HIS A 175 15.81 6.82 -0.46
N ARG A 176 16.65 7.63 -1.12
CA ARG A 176 16.39 8.20 -2.46
C ARG A 176 16.40 7.16 -3.60
N ALA A 177 17.27 6.15 -3.54
CA ALA A 177 17.35 5.09 -4.56
C ALA A 177 16.12 4.17 -4.55
N ILE A 178 15.61 3.84 -3.37
CA ILE A 178 14.37 3.07 -3.20
C ILE A 178 13.15 3.82 -3.76
N LEU A 179 13.05 5.14 -3.54
CA LEU A 179 11.91 5.94 -4.05
C LEU A 179 11.82 5.87 -5.58
N PHE A 180 12.98 5.90 -6.26
CA PHE A 180 13.04 5.91 -7.72
C PHE A 180 12.60 4.57 -8.33
N LEU A 181 13.10 3.45 -7.79
CA LEU A 181 12.75 2.10 -8.24
C LEU A 181 11.27 1.79 -8.03
N LEU A 182 10.72 2.18 -6.89
CA LEU A 182 9.30 1.97 -6.58
C LEU A 182 8.39 2.81 -7.49
N GLY A 183 8.77 4.05 -7.80
CA GLY A 183 8.02 4.91 -8.73
C GLY A 183 7.90 4.31 -10.14
N LEU A 184 8.98 3.70 -10.65
CA LEU A 184 8.97 3.01 -11.96
C LEU A 184 8.06 1.78 -11.97
N LEU A 185 8.09 0.99 -10.88
CA LEU A 185 7.26 -0.20 -10.75
C LEU A 185 5.76 0.13 -10.73
N VAL A 186 5.36 1.18 -9.99
CA VAL A 186 3.97 1.63 -9.90
C VAL A 186 3.44 2.10 -11.26
N LEU A 187 4.27 2.83 -12.04
CA LEU A 187 3.89 3.25 -13.39
C LEU A 187 3.63 2.07 -14.32
N PHE A 188 4.45 1.02 -14.24
CA PHE A 188 4.27 -0.18 -15.06
C PHE A 188 2.94 -0.88 -14.77
N PHE A 189 2.58 -1.09 -13.50
CA PHE A 189 1.28 -1.68 -13.15
C PHE A 189 0.10 -0.79 -13.55
N GLY A 190 0.22 0.54 -13.42
CA GLY A 190 -0.82 1.46 -13.88
C GLY A 190 -1.12 1.34 -15.38
N LEU A 191 -0.08 1.12 -16.20
CA LEU A 191 -0.23 0.90 -17.64
C LEU A 191 -0.89 -0.44 -17.96
N ASP A 192 -0.54 -1.50 -17.23
CA ASP A 192 -1.13 -2.84 -17.40
C ASP A 192 -2.64 -2.85 -17.10
N TYR A 193 -3.05 -2.20 -16.01
CA TYR A 193 -4.47 -2.07 -15.66
C TYR A 193 -5.28 -1.27 -16.68
N LEU A 194 -4.70 -0.20 -17.25
CA LEU A 194 -5.36 0.52 -18.34
C LEU A 194 -5.46 -0.33 -19.60
N HIS A 195 -4.40 -1.08 -19.94
CA HIS A 195 -4.42 -2.01 -21.07
C HIS A 195 -5.56 -3.03 -20.93
N PHE A 196 -5.71 -3.64 -19.75
CA PHE A 196 -6.83 -4.53 -19.45
C PHE A 196 -8.19 -3.86 -19.64
N ALA A 197 -8.37 -2.65 -19.11
CA ALA A 197 -9.65 -1.93 -19.19
C ALA A 197 -10.11 -1.66 -20.63
N PHE A 198 -9.17 -1.44 -21.57
CA PHE A 198 -9.49 -1.15 -22.97
C PHE A 198 -9.44 -2.37 -23.89
N LEU A 199 -8.65 -3.39 -23.56
CA LEU A 199 -8.33 -4.51 -24.46
C LEU A 199 -8.74 -5.88 -23.90
N ASN A 200 -9.35 -5.94 -22.70
CA ASN A 200 -9.75 -7.17 -22.00
C ASN A 200 -8.62 -8.23 -21.90
N THR A 201 -7.37 -7.77 -21.92
CA THR A 201 -6.17 -8.60 -21.85
C THR A 201 -5.16 -7.89 -20.96
N ASN A 202 -4.49 -8.62 -20.08
CA ASN A 202 -3.35 -8.10 -19.33
C ASN A 202 -2.07 -8.32 -20.13
N LEU A 203 -1.03 -7.54 -19.87
CA LEU A 203 0.34 -7.81 -20.31
C LEU A 203 0.97 -8.94 -19.48
N ILE A 204 0.39 -9.27 -18.31
CA ILE A 204 0.80 -10.35 -17.40
C ILE A 204 -0.42 -11.12 -16.88
#